data_AF-A0AAJ6VEL5-F1
#
_entry.id   AF-A0AAJ6VEL5-F1
#
_cell.length_a   1.000
_cell.length_b   1.000
_cell.length_c   1.000
_cell.angle_alpha   90.00
_cell.angle_beta   90.00
_cell.angle_gamma   90.00
#
_symmetry.space_group_name_H-M   'P 1'
#
loop_
_entity.id
_entity.type
_entity.pdbx_description
1 polymer ?
#
loop_
_entity_poly.entity_id
_entity_poly.type
_entity_poly.pdbx_seq_one_letter_code
_entity_poly.pdbx_strand_id
1 'polypeptide(L)'
;MASSNNNSNSSKRGGGDEELKEMTEISKTLKEGERIVAPSRRPDGTLRKPIRIRAGYVPQDEVAIYQSKGALWRKEMQSQEVPPGYDPDSHTKPKTKAVKRNERKKEKRHQQAALEKGKNTEAIEDGNMVKGALPDEDLGHASNSVKSLTSQMNELAVSSNPTVVAPSSDLVDASNMESLVQDIDKRIRALKKKQTMEDSMRILDIKKSQ
;
A
#
# COMPACT_ATOMS: atom_id res chain seq x y z
N MET A 1 -13.54 43.53 59.86
CA MET A 1 -13.45 44.28 58.59
C MET A 1 -12.83 43.36 57.57
N ALA A 2 -13.62 42.84 56.62
CA ALA A 2 -13.13 41.96 55.55
C ALA A 2 -12.92 42.82 54.30
N SER A 3 -11.67 43.11 53.97
CA SER A 3 -11.31 43.88 52.77
C SER A 3 -11.45 43.00 51.54
N SER A 4 -12.47 43.26 50.74
CA SER A 4 -12.67 42.64 49.43
C SER A 4 -11.80 43.36 48.39
N ASN A 5 -10.75 42.70 47.92
CA ASN A 5 -9.95 43.17 46.77
C ASN A 5 -10.59 42.67 45.47
N ASN A 6 -11.44 43.50 44.88
CA ASN A 6 -11.94 43.31 43.52
C ASN A 6 -10.86 43.75 42.52
N ASN A 7 -10.05 42.79 42.04
CA ASN A 7 -9.17 43.01 40.90
C ASN A 7 -9.97 42.83 39.60
N SER A 8 -10.56 43.92 39.11
CA SER A 8 -11.21 43.98 37.80
C SER A 8 -10.15 43.90 36.70
N ASN A 9 -9.91 42.70 36.19
CA ASN A 9 -8.97 42.49 35.10
C ASN A 9 -9.60 42.99 33.78
N SER A 10 -9.35 44.27 33.46
CA SER A 10 -9.79 44.88 32.21
C SER A 10 -9.09 44.22 31.02
N SER A 11 -9.88 43.74 30.07
CA SER A 11 -9.42 43.14 28.82
C SER A 11 -8.68 44.18 27.95
N LYS A 12 -7.36 44.27 28.09
CA LYS A 12 -6.51 45.08 27.22
C LYS A 12 -6.40 44.40 25.84
N ARG A 13 -7.28 44.80 24.91
CA ARG A 13 -7.23 44.46 23.48
C ARG A 13 -6.19 45.33 22.76
N GLY A 14 -4.91 45.23 23.12
CA GLY A 14 -3.89 46.17 22.63
C GLY A 14 -2.48 45.60 22.48
N GLY A 15 -2.33 44.30 22.22
CA GLY A 15 -1.00 43.64 22.10
C GLY A 15 -0.52 43.40 20.66
N GLY A 16 -1.39 43.52 19.65
CA GLY A 16 -1.08 43.07 18.28
C GLY A 16 0.03 43.87 17.59
N ASP A 17 0.15 45.17 17.90
CA ASP A 17 1.09 46.06 17.21
C ASP A 17 2.53 45.88 17.70
N GLU A 18 2.70 45.59 19.00
CA GLU A 18 4.01 45.28 19.60
C GLU A 18 4.50 43.90 19.15
N GLU A 19 3.60 42.92 19.01
CA GLU A 19 3.89 41.55 18.60
C GLU A 19 4.28 41.45 17.12
N LEU A 20 3.62 42.22 16.24
CA LEU A 20 4.03 42.35 14.84
C LEU A 20 5.43 42.97 14.74
N LYS A 21 5.74 43.94 15.61
CA LYS A 21 7.06 44.57 15.68
C LYS A 21 8.12 43.57 16.11
N GLU A 22 7.89 42.82 17.18
CA GLU A 22 8.80 41.77 17.65
C GLU A 22 8.99 40.68 16.58
N MET A 23 7.92 40.24 15.92
CA MET A 23 8.00 39.29 14.81
C MET A 23 8.85 39.82 13.64
N THR A 24 8.70 41.10 13.28
CA THR A 24 9.52 41.72 12.23
C THR A 24 10.98 41.89 12.65
N GLU A 25 11.25 42.11 13.93
CA GLU A 25 12.61 42.19 14.46
C GLU A 25 13.29 40.81 14.45
N ILE A 26 12.59 39.77 14.94
CA ILE A 26 13.11 38.41 14.90
C ILE A 26 13.30 37.95 13.45
N SER A 27 12.39 38.30 12.53
CA SER A 27 12.51 37.93 11.12
C SER A 27 13.72 38.57 10.42
N LYS A 28 14.12 39.79 10.83
CA LYS A 28 15.34 40.46 10.32
C LYS A 28 16.63 39.74 10.76
N THR A 29 16.59 39.00 11.87
CA THR A 29 17.74 38.23 12.39
C THR A 29 17.83 36.80 11.84
N LEU A 30 16.88 36.37 11.01
CA LEU A 30 16.87 35.02 10.47
C LEU A 30 17.98 34.85 9.42
N LYS A 31 18.68 33.72 9.50
CA LYS A 31 19.59 33.29 8.44
C LYS A 31 18.77 32.71 7.28
N GLU A 32 19.36 32.71 6.09
CA GLU A 32 18.73 32.18 4.88
C GLU A 32 18.23 30.74 5.10
N GLY A 33 16.93 30.53 4.88
CA GLY A 33 16.28 29.23 5.08
C GLY A 33 15.65 28.98 6.46
N GLU A 34 15.88 29.82 7.47
CA GLU A 34 15.14 29.76 8.73
C GLU A 34 13.71 30.32 8.56
N ARG A 35 12.72 29.70 9.22
CA ARG A 35 11.31 30.12 9.16
C ARG A 35 10.79 30.42 10.56
N ILE A 36 9.81 31.31 10.70
CA ILE A 36 9.15 31.58 12.00
C ILE A 36 7.65 31.29 11.89
N VAL A 37 7.13 30.53 12.85
CA VAL A 37 5.69 30.36 13.06
C VAL A 37 5.17 31.48 13.94
N ALA A 38 4.06 32.10 13.54
CA ALA A 38 3.42 33.19 14.26
C ALA A 38 3.03 32.80 15.71
N PRO A 39 2.96 33.77 16.64
CA PRO A 39 2.42 33.56 17.97
C PRO A 39 1.00 32.97 17.92
N SER A 40 0.72 31.96 18.75
CA SER A 40 -0.60 31.31 18.80
C SER A 40 -1.32 31.55 20.12
N ARG A 41 -2.65 31.73 20.07
CA ARG A 41 -3.48 32.03 21.24
C ARG A 41 -3.80 30.75 22.02
N ARG A 42 -3.61 30.75 23.34
CA ARG A 42 -4.10 29.69 24.22
C ARG A 42 -5.60 29.86 24.54
N PRO A 43 -6.28 28.84 25.09
CA PRO A 43 -7.68 28.94 25.51
C PRO A 43 -7.95 30.02 26.57
N ASP A 44 -6.98 30.31 27.46
CA ASP A 44 -7.02 31.39 28.45
C ASP A 44 -6.79 32.78 27.83
N GLY A 45 -6.50 32.85 26.52
CA GLY A 45 -6.20 34.07 25.80
C GLY A 45 -4.75 34.50 25.87
N THR A 46 -3.89 33.91 26.70
CA THR A 46 -2.46 34.25 26.68
C THR A 46 -1.82 33.78 25.37
N LEU A 47 -0.94 34.57 24.76
CA LEU A 47 -0.22 34.18 23.55
C LEU A 47 0.99 33.29 23.87
N ARG A 48 1.25 32.33 22.98
CA ARG A 48 2.49 31.55 22.96
C ARG A 48 3.52 32.35 22.18
N LYS A 49 4.77 32.31 22.64
CA LYS A 49 5.90 32.87 21.90
C LYS A 49 5.96 32.31 20.47
N PRO A 50 6.48 33.09 19.51
CA PRO A 50 6.73 32.59 18.16
C PRO A 50 7.78 31.47 18.15
N ILE A 51 7.67 30.57 17.17
CA ILE A 51 8.52 29.37 17.08
C ILE A 51 9.48 29.54 15.90
N ARG A 52 10.79 29.42 16.15
CA ARG A 52 11.82 29.42 15.10
C ARG A 52 12.04 28.00 14.57
N ILE A 53 12.02 27.84 13.25
CA ILE A 53 12.31 26.61 12.51
C ILE A 53 13.70 26.73 11.91
N ARG A 54 14.54 25.71 12.14
CA ARG A 54 15.91 25.65 11.62
C ARG A 54 15.93 25.51 10.09
N ALA A 55 16.93 26.11 9.45
CA ALA A 55 17.14 25.97 8.02
C ALA A 55 17.27 24.49 7.61
N GLY A 56 16.55 24.10 6.55
CA GLY A 56 16.51 22.74 6.03
C GLY A 56 15.66 21.74 6.83
N TYR A 57 14.94 22.18 7.87
CA TYR A 57 13.97 21.32 8.56
C TYR A 57 12.71 21.15 7.71
N VAL A 58 12.38 19.90 7.37
CA VAL A 58 11.16 19.51 6.67
C VAL A 58 10.26 18.76 7.65
N PRO A 59 9.02 19.22 7.88
CA PRO A 59 8.06 18.52 8.73
C PRO A 59 7.76 17.11 8.21
N GLN A 60 7.51 16.16 9.13
CA GLN A 60 7.23 14.77 8.79
C GLN A 60 6.04 14.59 7.85
N ASP A 61 5.07 15.52 7.90
CA ASP A 61 3.90 15.53 7.02
C ASP A 61 4.26 15.74 5.54
N GLU A 62 5.37 16.43 5.27
CA GLU A 62 5.89 16.68 3.92
C GLU A 62 6.93 15.63 3.49
N VAL A 63 7.48 14.86 4.44
CA VAL A 63 8.42 13.78 4.15
C VAL A 63 7.64 12.63 3.48
N ALA A 64 7.96 12.37 2.22
CA ALA A 64 7.33 11.28 1.46
C ALA A 64 7.47 9.95 2.22
N ILE A 65 6.34 9.37 2.60
CA ILE A 65 6.29 8.04 3.20
C ILE A 65 6.86 7.06 2.18
N TYR A 66 7.83 6.24 2.60
CA TYR A 66 8.44 5.25 1.72
C TYR A 66 7.37 4.36 1.07
N GLN A 67 7.36 4.36 -0.26
CA GLN A 67 6.55 3.44 -1.06
C GLN A 67 7.51 2.48 -1.74
N SER A 68 7.29 1.17 -1.52
CA SER A 68 8.09 0.15 -2.22
C SER A 68 7.89 0.28 -3.73
N LYS A 69 8.91 -0.07 -4.53
CA LYS A 69 8.81 -0.05 -6.00
C LYS A 69 7.59 -0.83 -6.51
N GLY A 70 7.28 -1.98 -5.89
CA GLY A 70 6.09 -2.77 -6.22
C GLY A 70 4.77 -2.13 -5.79
N ALA A 71 4.73 -1.31 -4.72
CA ALA A 71 3.54 -0.53 -4.37
C ALA A 71 3.30 0.60 -5.38
N LEU A 72 4.37 1.28 -5.83
CA LEU A 72 4.29 2.27 -6.90
C LEU A 72 3.80 1.64 -8.21
N TRP A 73 4.37 0.49 -8.62
CA TRP A 73 3.92 -0.23 -9.82
C TRP A 73 2.48 -0.71 -9.71
N ARG A 74 2.04 -1.22 -8.56
CA ARG A 74 0.62 -1.60 -8.38
C ARG A 74 -0.30 -0.39 -8.48
N LYS A 75 0.07 0.74 -7.89
CA LYS A 75 -0.71 1.99 -7.98
C LYS A 75 -0.79 2.49 -9.43
N GLU A 76 0.33 2.42 -10.17
CA GLU A 76 0.41 2.78 -11.58
C GLU A 76 -0.46 1.87 -12.45
N MET A 77 -0.36 0.54 -12.27
CA MET A 77 -1.21 -0.43 -12.98
C MET A 77 -2.70 -0.30 -12.61
N GLN A 78 -3.03 0.04 -11.36
CA GLN A 78 -4.41 0.30 -10.95
C GLN A 78 -4.96 1.60 -11.53
N SER A 79 -4.13 2.64 -11.65
CA SER A 79 -4.53 3.87 -12.36
C SER A 79 -4.69 3.66 -13.85
N GLN A 80 -3.98 2.66 -14.40
CA GLN A 80 -4.18 2.17 -15.75
C GLN A 80 -5.37 1.20 -15.78
N GLU A 81 -6.58 1.71 -15.55
CA GLU A 81 -7.85 0.94 -15.56
C GLU A 81 -8.08 0.16 -16.88
N VAL A 82 -7.34 0.55 -17.91
CA VAL A 82 -7.39 -0.01 -19.24
C VAL A 82 -6.02 -0.61 -19.59
N PRO A 83 -5.94 -1.90 -19.96
CA PRO A 83 -4.70 -2.50 -20.45
C PRO A 83 -4.09 -1.63 -21.55
N PRO A 84 -2.77 -1.38 -21.54
CA PRO A 84 -2.11 -0.65 -22.62
C PRO A 84 -2.46 -1.28 -23.98
N GLY A 85 -3.18 -0.53 -24.83
CA GLY A 85 -3.66 -1.00 -26.13
C GLY A 85 -5.14 -1.42 -26.20
N TYR A 86 -5.93 -1.26 -25.14
CA TYR A 86 -7.38 -1.44 -25.22
C TYR A 86 -8.05 -0.17 -25.75
N ASP A 87 -8.59 -0.30 -26.97
CA ASP A 87 -9.51 0.66 -27.57
C ASP A 87 -10.91 0.28 -27.07
N PRO A 88 -11.65 1.15 -26.34
CA PRO A 88 -13.01 0.84 -25.91
C PRO A 88 -13.91 0.73 -27.14
N ASP A 89 -14.04 -0.49 -27.66
CA ASP A 89 -14.89 -0.83 -28.79
C ASP A 89 -16.32 -0.32 -28.52
N SER A 90 -16.68 0.77 -29.19
CA SER A 90 -18.05 1.30 -29.26
C SER A 90 -18.95 0.41 -30.14
N HIS A 91 -18.85 -0.93 -30.00
CA HIS A 91 -19.63 -1.87 -30.80
C HIS A 91 -21.04 -2.04 -30.27
N THR A 92 -21.89 -1.08 -30.66
CA THR A 92 -23.32 -1.25 -30.82
C THR A 92 -23.64 -2.18 -32.01
N LYS A 93 -23.07 -3.40 -32.06
CA LYS A 93 -23.53 -4.38 -33.06
C LYS A 93 -24.83 -5.04 -32.58
N PRO A 94 -25.90 -5.08 -33.40
CA PRO A 94 -27.14 -5.74 -33.02
C PRO A 94 -26.87 -7.25 -32.85
N LYS A 95 -26.96 -7.71 -31.60
CA LYS A 95 -26.84 -9.13 -31.22
C LYS A 95 -27.77 -9.97 -32.10
N THR A 96 -27.21 -10.94 -32.82
CA THR A 96 -27.97 -11.91 -33.60
C THR A 96 -28.97 -12.66 -32.70
N LYS A 97 -30.11 -13.10 -33.26
CA LYS A 97 -31.20 -13.76 -32.50
C LYS A 97 -30.70 -14.96 -31.66
N ALA A 98 -29.62 -15.61 -32.08
CA ALA A 98 -28.97 -16.69 -31.36
C ALA A 98 -28.31 -16.24 -30.04
N VAL A 99 -27.65 -15.07 -30.02
CA VAL A 99 -27.01 -14.50 -28.81
C VAL A 99 -28.08 -14.15 -27.76
N LYS A 100 -29.20 -13.56 -28.18
CA LYS A 100 -30.34 -13.25 -27.28
C LYS A 100 -30.97 -14.51 -26.67
N ARG A 101 -31.00 -15.63 -27.41
CA ARG A 101 -31.53 -16.92 -26.88
C ARG A 101 -30.58 -17.55 -25.87
N ASN A 102 -29.27 -17.44 -26.09
CA ASN A 102 -28.25 -17.95 -25.17
C ASN A 102 -28.14 -17.11 -23.88
N GLU A 103 -28.25 -15.78 -23.99
CA GLU A 103 -28.37 -14.89 -22.82
C GLU A 103 -29.61 -15.25 -21.98
N ARG A 104 -30.79 -15.44 -22.61
CA ARG A 104 -32.01 -15.86 -21.90
C ARG A 104 -31.87 -17.21 -21.19
N LYS A 105 -31.12 -18.17 -21.77
CA LYS A 105 -30.86 -19.48 -21.15
C LYS A 105 -29.92 -19.34 -19.95
N LYS A 106 -28.88 -18.52 -20.07
CA LYS A 106 -27.92 -18.24 -18.99
C LYS A 106 -28.60 -17.50 -17.83
N GLU A 107 -29.46 -16.53 -18.15
CA GLU A 107 -30.20 -15.75 -17.16
C GLU A 107 -31.23 -16.60 -16.40
N LYS A 108 -31.99 -17.48 -17.09
CA LYS A 108 -32.90 -18.42 -16.40
C LYS A 108 -32.16 -19.35 -15.43
N ARG A 109 -30.98 -19.85 -15.81
CA ARG A 109 -30.15 -20.69 -14.93
C ARG A 109 -29.66 -19.90 -13.72
N HIS A 110 -29.29 -18.64 -13.92
CA HIS A 110 -28.81 -17.77 -12.84
C HIS A 110 -29.95 -17.38 -11.89
N GLN A 111 -31.15 -17.09 -12.41
CA GLN A 111 -32.32 -16.79 -11.58
C GLN A 111 -32.78 -18.01 -10.78
N GLN A 112 -32.77 -19.21 -11.37
CA GLN A 112 -33.05 -20.45 -10.62
C GLN A 112 -32.01 -20.70 -9.52
N ALA A 113 -30.72 -20.49 -9.81
CA ALA A 113 -29.66 -20.61 -8.81
C ALA A 113 -29.78 -19.57 -7.68
N ALA A 114 -30.29 -18.37 -7.97
CA ALA A 114 -30.54 -17.35 -6.95
C ALA A 114 -31.78 -17.68 -6.10
N LEU A 115 -32.85 -18.19 -6.71
CA LEU A 115 -34.07 -18.62 -6.02
C LEU A 115 -33.86 -19.84 -5.10
N GLU A 116 -32.98 -20.79 -5.48
CA GLU A 116 -32.60 -21.89 -4.58
C GLU A 116 -31.70 -21.43 -3.42
N LYS A 117 -30.85 -20.43 -3.65
CA LYS A 117 -30.08 -19.82 -2.56
C LYS A 117 -30.93 -19.01 -1.58
N GLY A 118 -32.10 -18.49 -2.00
CA GLY A 118 -33.03 -17.77 -1.13
C GLY A 118 -33.97 -18.65 -0.29
N LYS A 119 -34.15 -19.94 -0.62
CA LYS A 119 -34.99 -20.87 0.15
C LYS A 119 -34.27 -21.53 1.34
N ASN A 120 -32.97 -21.27 1.51
CA ASN A 120 -32.17 -21.80 2.61
C ASN A 120 -31.91 -20.75 3.72
N THR A 121 -32.56 -19.58 3.68
CA THR A 121 -32.35 -18.48 4.63
C THR A 121 -33.59 -18.12 5.47
N GLU A 122 -34.62 -18.98 5.51
CA GLU A 122 -35.79 -18.75 6.37
C GLU A 122 -36.12 -20.01 7.18
N ALA A 123 -35.28 -20.28 8.17
CA ALA A 123 -35.68 -20.96 9.39
C ALA A 123 -34.73 -20.55 10.52
N ILE A 124 -35.31 -19.90 11.54
CA ILE A 124 -34.79 -19.58 12.88
C ILE A 124 -34.38 -18.10 13.06
N GLU A 125 -35.40 -17.33 13.44
CA GLU A 125 -35.31 -16.06 14.18
C GLU A 125 -34.99 -16.30 15.67
N ASP A 126 -34.44 -15.24 16.28
CA ASP A 126 -34.48 -14.83 17.71
C ASP A 126 -33.70 -15.57 18.81
N GLY A 127 -32.75 -14.85 19.44
CA GLY A 127 -32.24 -15.18 20.77
C GLY A 127 -30.85 -14.66 21.16
N ASN A 128 -30.78 -13.42 21.65
CA ASN A 128 -29.76 -12.79 22.50
C ASN A 128 -28.88 -13.72 23.39
N MET A 129 -27.54 -13.56 23.32
CA MET A 129 -26.54 -13.49 24.44
C MET A 129 -25.17 -14.17 24.16
N VAL A 130 -24.09 -13.39 24.38
CA VAL A 130 -22.75 -13.79 24.90
C VAL A 130 -21.77 -14.52 23.96
N LYS A 131 -20.73 -13.76 23.57
CA LYS A 131 -19.29 -14.07 23.61
C LYS A 131 -18.83 -15.50 23.24
N GLY A 132 -18.14 -15.60 22.11
CA GLY A 132 -17.04 -16.54 21.91
C GLY A 132 -17.21 -17.52 20.75
N ALA A 133 -16.09 -17.77 20.08
CA ALA A 133 -15.84 -18.80 19.07
C ALA A 133 -16.39 -18.55 17.65
N LEU A 134 -15.45 -18.39 16.73
CA LEU A 134 -15.59 -18.63 15.29
C LEU A 134 -15.95 -20.10 15.07
N PRO A 135 -16.75 -20.45 14.03
CA PRO A 135 -16.88 -21.83 13.59
C PRO A 135 -15.68 -22.20 12.71
N ASP A 136 -14.97 -23.24 13.14
CA ASP A 136 -14.05 -24.03 12.32
C ASP A 136 -14.80 -24.60 11.12
N GLU A 137 -14.28 -24.41 9.91
CA GLU A 137 -14.33 -25.45 8.89
C GLU A 137 -13.00 -25.45 8.12
N ASP A 138 -12.31 -26.57 8.26
CA ASP A 138 -11.24 -27.11 7.42
C ASP A 138 -9.91 -26.35 7.34
N LEU A 139 -8.85 -26.92 7.96
CA LEU A 139 -7.46 -27.01 7.47
C LEU A 139 -6.52 -27.44 8.62
N GLY A 140 -6.49 -28.73 8.92
CA GLY A 140 -5.73 -29.37 10.02
C GLY A 140 -4.21 -29.40 9.88
N HIS A 141 -3.55 -28.33 9.42
CA HIS A 141 -2.07 -28.27 9.37
C HIS A 141 -1.42 -26.92 9.69
N ALA A 142 -2.18 -25.84 9.87
CA ALA A 142 -1.63 -24.51 10.15
C ALA A 142 -1.38 -24.24 11.66
N SER A 143 -2.05 -24.98 12.56
CA SER A 143 -2.08 -24.67 14.00
C SER A 143 -0.74 -24.84 14.72
N ASN A 144 0.15 -25.69 14.21
CA ASN A 144 1.46 -25.93 14.81
C ASN A 144 2.48 -24.86 14.39
N SER A 145 2.30 -24.26 13.20
CA SER A 145 3.18 -23.21 12.67
C SER A 145 3.03 -21.89 13.44
N VAL A 146 1.80 -21.47 13.73
CA VAL A 146 1.54 -20.21 14.44
C VAL A 146 2.00 -20.27 15.91
N LYS A 147 1.86 -21.44 16.55
CA LYS A 147 2.37 -21.69 17.91
C LYS A 147 3.90 -21.69 17.93
N SER A 148 4.54 -22.33 16.95
CA SER A 148 6.01 -22.33 16.80
C SER A 148 6.56 -20.91 16.58
N LEU A 149 5.90 -20.10 15.75
CA LEU A 149 6.32 -18.72 15.48
C LEU A 149 6.18 -17.82 16.72
N THR A 150 5.11 -18.01 17.50
CA THR A 150 4.89 -17.29 18.76
C THR A 150 5.97 -17.61 19.80
N SER A 151 6.34 -18.88 19.95
CA SER A 151 7.43 -19.28 20.85
C SER A 151 8.78 -18.70 20.40
N GLN A 152 9.06 -18.67 19.09
CA GLN A 152 10.28 -18.06 18.54
C GLN A 152 10.40 -16.56 18.84
N MET A 153 9.29 -15.80 18.81
CA MET A 153 9.35 -14.37 19.13
C MET A 153 9.67 -14.11 20.61
N ASN A 154 9.32 -15.04 21.51
CA ASN A 154 9.55 -14.88 22.94
C ASN A 154 11.00 -15.21 23.36
N GLU A 155 11.73 -16.00 22.56
CA GLU A 155 13.15 -16.29 22.77
C GLU A 155 14.09 -15.15 22.30
N LEU A 156 13.58 -14.13 21.59
CA LEU A 156 14.38 -12.98 21.14
C LEU A 156 14.64 -11.93 22.23
N ALA A 157 14.40 -12.25 23.50
CA ALA A 157 14.79 -11.40 24.63
C ALA A 157 16.32 -11.32 24.72
N VAL A 158 16.87 -10.23 24.17
CA VAL A 158 18.29 -9.92 24.05
C VAL A 158 18.94 -9.82 25.44
N SER A 159 19.62 -10.89 25.87
CA SER A 159 20.58 -10.85 26.96
C SER A 159 21.82 -10.10 26.51
N SER A 160 22.08 -8.95 27.11
CA SER A 160 23.28 -8.15 26.90
C SER A 160 24.53 -8.92 27.32
N ASN A 161 25.38 -9.30 26.35
CA ASN A 161 26.85 -9.16 26.41
C ASN A 161 27.50 -9.52 25.04
N PRO A 162 28.49 -8.75 24.54
CA PRO A 162 29.06 -8.94 23.20
C PRO A 162 30.36 -9.74 23.26
N THR A 163 30.57 -10.74 22.38
CA THR A 163 31.90 -11.21 21.90
C THR A 163 31.76 -12.21 20.73
N VAL A 164 32.13 -11.73 19.53
CA VAL A 164 32.95 -12.36 18.44
C VAL A 164 32.77 -13.86 18.09
N VAL A 165 32.36 -14.19 16.84
CA VAL A 165 33.12 -14.90 15.77
C VAL A 165 32.22 -15.56 14.68
N ALA A 166 32.57 -15.29 13.41
CA ALA A 166 32.37 -16.07 12.15
C ALA A 166 30.96 -16.42 11.60
N PRO A 167 30.67 -16.15 10.30
CA PRO A 167 29.54 -16.75 9.60
C PRO A 167 29.93 -18.13 9.02
N SER A 168 29.38 -19.19 9.60
CA SER A 168 29.46 -20.55 9.05
C SER A 168 28.44 -20.71 7.91
N SER A 169 28.91 -21.33 6.83
CA SER A 169 28.15 -21.77 5.67
C SER A 169 26.94 -22.63 6.04
N ASP A 170 25.79 -22.37 5.43
CA ASP A 170 24.73 -23.38 5.27
C ASP A 170 24.24 -23.44 3.83
N LEU A 171 24.64 -24.56 3.25
CA LEU A 171 24.21 -25.26 2.04
C LEU A 171 22.69 -25.13 1.76
N VAL A 172 22.31 -24.33 0.77
CA VAL A 172 20.96 -24.35 0.19
C VAL A 172 20.96 -25.08 -1.15
N ASP A 173 20.49 -26.33 -1.10
CA ASP A 173 19.89 -27.15 -2.18
C ASP A 173 20.35 -26.87 -3.63
N ALA A 174 21.50 -27.43 -4.00
CA ALA A 174 22.08 -27.33 -5.34
C ALA A 174 21.23 -28.00 -6.44
N SER A 175 20.29 -28.88 -6.07
CA SER A 175 19.51 -29.68 -7.04
C SER A 175 18.51 -28.85 -7.85
N ASN A 176 17.94 -27.83 -7.22
CA ASN A 176 16.90 -27.01 -7.83
C ASN A 176 17.49 -26.01 -8.84
N MET A 177 18.68 -25.47 -8.56
CA MET A 177 19.42 -24.58 -9.48
C MET A 177 19.91 -25.32 -10.72
N GLU A 178 20.41 -26.54 -10.59
CA GLU A 178 20.87 -27.37 -11.71
C GLU A 178 19.74 -27.63 -12.72
N SER A 179 18.54 -27.90 -12.23
CA SER A 179 17.35 -28.13 -13.07
C SER A 179 16.93 -26.87 -13.86
N LEU A 180 17.03 -25.70 -13.22
CA LEU A 180 16.70 -24.41 -13.82
C LEU A 180 17.73 -24.00 -14.89
N VAL A 181 19.02 -24.22 -14.63
CA VAL A 181 20.10 -23.97 -15.59
C VAL A 181 19.93 -24.83 -16.84
N GLN A 182 19.61 -26.12 -16.66
CA GLN A 182 19.32 -27.02 -17.78
C GLN A 182 18.10 -26.59 -18.60
N ASP A 183 17.07 -26.03 -17.97
CA ASP A 183 15.88 -25.50 -18.65
C ASP A 183 16.19 -24.21 -19.45
N ILE A 184 17.05 -23.34 -18.91
CA ILE A 184 17.56 -22.16 -19.61
C ILE A 184 18.37 -22.55 -20.85
N ASP A 185 19.27 -23.52 -20.74
CA ASP A 185 20.09 -23.98 -21.87
C ASP A 185 19.26 -24.60 -22.99
N LYS A 186 18.20 -25.33 -22.63
CA LYS A 186 17.23 -25.87 -23.60
C LYS A 186 16.53 -24.74 -24.36
N ARG A 187 16.08 -23.70 -23.65
CA ARG A 187 15.47 -22.50 -24.28
C ARG A 187 16.46 -21.77 -25.21
N ILE A 188 17.71 -21.57 -24.78
CA ILE A 188 18.75 -20.95 -25.59
C ILE A 188 18.97 -21.75 -26.89
N ARG A 189 19.05 -23.08 -26.79
CA ARG A 189 19.25 -23.94 -27.96
C ARG A 189 18.07 -23.89 -28.93
N ALA A 190 16.84 -23.86 -28.42
CA ALA A 190 15.63 -23.74 -29.24
C ALA A 190 15.59 -22.39 -29.98
N LEU A 191 15.89 -21.29 -29.29
CA LEU A 191 15.95 -19.95 -29.90
C LEU A 191 17.03 -19.83 -30.97
N LYS A 192 18.24 -20.36 -30.71
CA LYS A 192 19.32 -20.40 -31.70
C LYS A 192 18.91 -21.16 -32.96
N LYS A 193 18.29 -22.34 -32.80
CA LYS A 193 17.77 -23.10 -33.96
C LYS A 193 16.73 -22.30 -34.75
N LYS A 194 15.81 -21.62 -34.06
CA LYS A 194 14.80 -20.78 -34.72
C LYS A 194 15.45 -19.65 -35.54
N GLN A 195 16.44 -18.96 -34.98
CA GLN A 195 17.19 -17.92 -35.69
C GLN A 195 17.88 -18.46 -36.94
N THR A 196 18.55 -19.61 -36.84
CA THR A 196 19.19 -20.25 -38.01
C THR A 196 18.19 -20.59 -39.11
N MET A 197 17.01 -21.12 -38.75
CA MET A 197 15.95 -21.41 -39.73
C MET A 197 15.44 -20.12 -40.38
N GLU A 198 15.20 -19.08 -39.60
CA GLU A 198 14.71 -17.79 -40.10
C GLU A 198 15.73 -17.10 -41.02
N ASP A 199 17.01 -17.13 -40.66
CA ASP A 199 18.08 -16.60 -41.50
C ASP A 199 18.23 -17.41 -42.79
N SER A 200 18.08 -18.74 -42.73
CA SER A 200 18.07 -19.58 -43.93
C SER A 200 16.91 -19.24 -44.87
N MET A 201 15.71 -18.99 -44.32
CA MET A 201 14.54 -18.57 -45.10
C MET A 201 14.77 -17.20 -45.73
N ARG A 202 15.29 -16.22 -44.97
CA ARG A 202 15.62 -14.89 -45.51
C ARG A 202 16.62 -14.97 -46.66
N ILE A 203 17.65 -15.81 -46.55
CA ILE A 203 18.63 -16.01 -47.64
C ILE A 203 17.96 -16.61 -48.88
N LEU A 204 17.03 -17.56 -48.71
CA LEU A 204 16.29 -18.15 -49.83
C LEU A 204 15.34 -17.13 -50.48
N ASP A 205 14.69 -16.28 -49.69
CA ASP A 205 13.80 -15.23 -50.20
C ASP A 205 14.57 -14.18 -51.00
N ILE A 206 15.76 -13.78 -50.52
CA ILE A 206 16.67 -12.89 -51.26
C ILE A 206 17.10 -13.53 -52.58
N LYS A 207 17.42 -14.82 -52.59
CA LYS A 207 17.83 -15.55 -53.81
C LYS A 207 16.69 -15.76 -54.82
N LYS A 208 15.43 -15.79 -54.38
CA LYS A 208 14.25 -15.87 -55.26
C LYS A 208 13.87 -14.54 -55.90
N SER A 209 14.35 -13.43 -55.35
CA SER A 209 14.04 -12.08 -55.83
C SER A 209 15.03 -11.55 -56.86
N GLN A 210 16.04 -12.34 -57.25
CA GLN A 210 16.94 -12.08 -58.38
C GLN A 210 16.67 -13.08 -59.51
#